data_AF-A0A6A8M9Y5-F1
#
_entry.id   AF-A0A6A8M9Y5-F1
#
_cell.length_a   1.000
_cell.length_b   1.000
_cell.length_c   1.000
_cell.angle_alpha   90.00
_cell.angle_beta   90.00
_cell.angle_gamma   90.00
#
_symmetry.space_group_name_H-M   'P 1'
#
loop_
_entity.id
_entity.type
_entity.pdbx_description
1 polymer ?
#
loop_
_entity_poly.entity_id
_entity_poly.type
_entity_poly.pdbx_seq_one_letter_code
_entity_poly.pdbx_strand_id
1 'polypeptide(L)'
;MQKLENRARICLLLAAVLFLGLVVFTWRLVVHGAEWATFYGNTQIYTNGMINRGTVYDRNDVMLMQCTPNGVVYPDSSVLRMSTVHAVGDPKGNMSTGAINMWKGGLIGYNLLNGTYDTTKDGKKITLNIDSKANVAAYEALGSHNGTVGVFNYKTGEILTMVCKPSFDPLGTLPSDPDSSIYFNPFLQGLMTPGSTFKLVTSAAAIEYDPDIDSFSFTCDGVNHYGNAKFACTGVHGTSDFERALAVSCNGAFGAITREVGADNMKKEVKACGLTSSMDINGIKTAAGSFDFPSDDEVALSWAGIGQGKDQVNPAAMMAFVGSIANGGKAIQPSLIKSSNIIRKVTGGKSMGEYMSQDTADRLKSMMKNNVEVTYGTGNFPGLDIYAKSGTAEVGTDKNNGWFVGFIDDPDHPYAFVIWVQGGGTGYQVGGPIANDVLNTLIQDN
;
A
#
# COMPACT_ATOMS: atom_id res chain seq x y z
N MET A 1 -12.77 59.36 -37.95
CA MET A 1 -12.58 58.93 -36.55
C MET A 1 -12.90 57.44 -36.34
N GLN A 2 -14.07 56.93 -36.76
CA GLN A 2 -14.44 55.50 -36.62
C GLN A 2 -13.42 54.48 -37.17
N LYS A 3 -12.75 54.76 -38.31
CA LYS A 3 -11.70 53.87 -38.84
C LYS A 3 -10.47 53.77 -37.92
N LEU A 4 -10.14 54.82 -37.18
CA LEU A 4 -9.01 54.84 -36.24
C LEU A 4 -9.36 54.07 -34.95
N GLU A 5 -10.59 54.27 -34.46
CA GLU A 5 -11.16 53.59 -33.29
C GLU A 5 -11.28 52.08 -33.52
N ASN A 6 -11.75 51.64 -34.69
CA ASN A 6 -11.83 50.22 -35.04
C ASN A 6 -10.44 49.58 -35.13
N ARG A 7 -9.43 50.28 -35.66
CA ARG A 7 -8.04 49.80 -35.67
C ARG A 7 -7.49 49.65 -34.25
N ALA A 8 -7.74 50.63 -33.37
CA ALA A 8 -7.33 50.56 -31.97
C ALA A 8 -7.99 49.39 -31.22
N ARG A 9 -9.28 49.14 -31.44
CA ARG A 9 -9.99 47.98 -30.88
C ARG A 9 -9.39 46.66 -31.34
N ILE A 10 -9.04 46.53 -32.62
CA ILE A 10 -8.38 45.33 -33.15
C ILE A 10 -7.00 45.13 -32.49
N CYS A 11 -6.19 46.19 -32.36
CA CYS A 11 -4.90 46.11 -31.67
C CYS A 11 -5.05 45.70 -30.20
N LEU A 12 -6.04 46.25 -29.48
CA LEU A 12 -6.33 45.88 -28.10
C LEU A 12 -6.80 44.42 -27.99
N LEU A 13 -7.62 43.95 -28.93
CA LEU A 13 -8.06 42.56 -28.98
C LEU A 13 -6.87 41.61 -29.22
N LEU A 14 -5.98 41.94 -30.17
CA LEU A 14 -4.76 41.16 -30.42
C LEU A 14 -3.84 41.13 -29.20
N ALA A 15 -3.67 42.27 -28.51
CA ALA A 15 -2.89 42.34 -27.27
C ALA A 15 -3.53 41.48 -26.15
N ALA A 16 -4.86 41.49 -26.02
CA ALA A 16 -5.57 40.66 -25.06
C ALA A 16 -5.44 39.17 -25.37
N VAL A 17 -5.52 38.77 -26.64
CA VAL A 17 -5.30 37.38 -27.07
C VAL A 17 -3.87 36.93 -26.77
N LEU A 18 -2.88 37.78 -27.06
CA LEU A 18 -1.48 37.48 -26.73
C LEU A 18 -1.28 37.33 -25.21
N PHE A 19 -1.86 38.23 -24.41
CA PHE A 19 -1.81 38.16 -22.96
C PHE A 19 -2.45 36.87 -22.43
N LEU A 20 -3.63 36.51 -22.92
CA LEU A 20 -4.30 35.26 -22.57
C LEU A 20 -3.45 34.04 -22.95
N GLY A 21 -2.86 34.05 -24.15
CA GLY A 21 -1.94 33.01 -24.60
C GLY A 21 -0.72 32.88 -23.69
N LEU A 22 -0.19 34.00 -23.19
CA LEU A 22 0.94 34.03 -22.26
C LEU A 22 0.55 33.49 -20.88
N VAL A 23 -0.63 33.84 -20.36
CA VAL A 23 -1.18 33.26 -19.12
C VAL A 23 -1.35 31.74 -19.25
N VAL A 24 -1.93 31.27 -20.35
CA VAL A 24 -2.10 29.82 -20.62
C VAL A 24 -0.75 29.13 -20.74
N PHE A 25 0.21 29.74 -21.45
CA PHE A 25 1.56 29.19 -21.59
C PHE A 25 2.28 29.12 -20.24
N THR A 26 2.27 30.19 -19.43
CA THR A 26 2.90 30.21 -18.12
C THR A 26 2.25 29.19 -17.19
N TRP A 27 0.92 29.08 -17.17
CA TRP A 27 0.23 28.05 -16.42
C TRP A 27 0.66 26.65 -16.87
N ARG A 28 0.69 26.37 -18.18
CA ARG A 28 1.18 25.09 -18.71
C ARG A 28 2.64 24.82 -18.37
N LEU A 29 3.51 25.83 -18.42
CA LEU A 29 4.91 25.69 -18.07
C LEU A 29 5.08 25.35 -16.58
N VAL A 30 4.30 25.98 -15.70
CA VAL A 30 4.31 25.70 -14.26
C VAL A 30 3.81 24.28 -13.97
N VAL A 31 2.77 23.83 -14.66
CA VAL A 31 2.14 22.51 -14.41
C VAL A 31 2.90 21.36 -15.10
N HIS A 32 3.36 21.56 -16.33
CA HIS A 32 3.90 20.50 -17.20
C HIS A 32 5.37 20.67 -17.57
N GLY A 33 6.04 21.73 -17.09
CA GLY A 33 7.41 22.02 -17.50
C GLY A 33 8.40 20.89 -17.18
N ALA A 34 8.19 20.17 -16.07
CA ALA A 34 8.98 18.99 -15.74
C ALA A 34 8.76 17.87 -16.77
N GLU A 35 7.51 17.58 -17.14
CA GLU A 35 7.17 16.57 -18.14
C GLU A 35 7.81 16.91 -19.49
N TRP A 36 7.73 18.18 -19.91
CA TRP A 36 8.35 18.67 -21.15
C TRP A 36 9.87 18.51 -21.12
N ALA A 37 10.50 18.87 -20.00
CA ALA A 37 11.94 18.70 -19.82
C ALA A 37 12.35 17.22 -19.86
N THR A 38 11.51 16.33 -19.33
CA THR A 38 11.73 14.88 -19.28
C THR A 38 11.31 14.11 -20.53
N PHE A 39 10.92 14.80 -21.61
CA PHE A 39 10.54 14.14 -22.85
C PHE A 39 11.69 13.30 -23.41
N TYR A 40 11.40 12.10 -23.91
CA TYR A 40 12.43 11.13 -24.36
C TYR A 40 13.35 11.68 -25.47
N GLY A 41 12.89 12.67 -26.24
CA GLY A 41 13.68 13.36 -27.25
C GLY A 41 14.73 14.33 -26.69
N ASN A 42 14.77 14.58 -25.38
CA ASN A 42 15.75 15.45 -24.75
C ASN A 42 17.11 14.74 -24.60
N THR A 43 17.96 14.88 -25.61
CA THR A 43 19.30 14.28 -25.68
C THR A 43 20.28 14.80 -24.62
N GLN A 44 19.95 15.86 -23.88
CA GLN A 44 20.80 16.31 -22.76
C GLN A 44 20.68 15.39 -21.55
N ILE A 45 19.49 14.84 -21.31
CA ILE A 45 19.19 13.99 -20.15
C ILE A 45 19.00 12.52 -20.53
N TYR A 46 18.88 12.21 -21.82
CA TYR A 46 18.79 10.87 -22.36
C TYR A 46 20.02 10.49 -23.15
N THR A 47 20.53 9.27 -22.91
CA THR A 47 21.60 8.67 -23.70
C THR A 47 21.18 7.23 -24.05
N ASN A 48 21.11 6.91 -25.33
CA ASN A 48 20.57 5.63 -25.85
C ASN A 48 19.16 5.28 -25.32
N GLY A 49 18.29 6.29 -25.16
CA GLY A 49 16.92 6.11 -24.67
C GLY A 49 16.80 5.94 -23.15
N MET A 50 17.91 5.94 -22.40
CA MET A 50 17.92 5.85 -20.93
C MET A 50 18.24 7.20 -20.30
N ILE A 51 17.70 7.46 -19.10
CA ILE A 51 18.09 8.64 -18.31
C ILE A 51 19.59 8.53 -18.00
N ASN A 52 20.32 9.63 -18.15
CA ASN A 52 21.77 9.64 -18.05
C ASN A 52 22.34 10.26 -16.76
N ARG A 53 21.49 10.63 -15.79
CA ARG A 53 21.92 11.30 -14.55
C ARG A 53 20.92 11.11 -13.42
N GLY A 54 21.39 11.26 -12.19
CA GLY A 54 20.62 11.12 -10.96
C GLY A 54 20.91 9.83 -10.21
N THR A 55 20.62 9.81 -8.92
CA THR A 55 20.90 8.65 -8.05
C THR A 55 19.77 8.45 -7.06
N VAL A 56 19.37 7.19 -6.88
CA VAL A 56 18.39 6.77 -5.88
C VAL A 56 19.15 6.10 -4.74
N TYR A 57 18.87 6.55 -3.52
CA TYR A 57 19.40 6.00 -2.28
C TYR A 57 18.26 5.46 -1.41
N ASP A 58 18.56 4.50 -0.56
CA ASP A 58 17.70 4.07 0.55
C ASP A 58 17.80 5.05 1.73
N ARG A 59 17.04 4.82 2.80
CA ARG A 59 17.01 5.72 3.97
C ARG A 59 18.33 5.82 4.73
N ASN A 60 19.22 4.85 4.55
CA ASN A 60 20.50 4.66 5.23
C ASN A 60 21.69 5.01 4.31
N ASP A 61 21.45 5.80 3.25
CA ASP A 61 22.45 6.26 2.27
C ASP A 61 23.11 5.13 1.45
N VAL A 62 22.47 3.96 1.37
CA VAL A 62 22.85 2.89 0.43
C VAL A 62 22.37 3.27 -0.96
N MET A 63 23.29 3.36 -1.93
CA MET A 63 22.93 3.59 -3.34
C MET A 63 22.13 2.39 -3.84
N LEU A 64 20.98 2.61 -4.47
CA LEU A 64 20.14 1.56 -5.04
C LEU A 64 20.17 1.56 -6.57
N MET A 65 20.35 2.74 -7.16
CA MET A 65 20.47 2.91 -8.61
C MET A 65 21.13 4.26 -8.93
N GLN A 66 22.02 4.29 -9.91
CA GLN A 66 22.58 5.53 -10.46
C GLN A 66 22.47 5.55 -11.98
N CYS A 67 21.86 6.59 -12.53
CA CYS A 67 21.79 6.82 -13.96
C CYS A 67 23.05 7.56 -14.42
N THR A 68 23.72 7.08 -15.47
CA THR A 68 24.93 7.70 -16.04
C THR A 68 24.83 7.75 -17.58
N PRO A 69 25.66 8.55 -18.28
CA PRO A 69 25.73 8.52 -19.74
C PRO A 69 26.14 7.17 -20.33
N ASN A 70 26.80 6.32 -19.53
CA ASN A 70 27.26 5.00 -19.95
C ASN A 70 26.26 3.88 -19.62
N GLY A 71 25.11 4.22 -19.04
CA GLY A 71 24.11 3.26 -18.59
C GLY A 71 23.76 3.41 -17.11
N VAL A 72 22.95 2.48 -16.61
CA VAL A 72 22.52 2.46 -15.21
C VAL A 72 23.47 1.60 -14.39
N VAL A 73 24.00 2.15 -13.31
CA VAL A 73 24.82 1.46 -12.33
C VAL A 73 23.92 1.02 -11.17
N TYR A 74 24.07 -0.22 -10.73
CA TYR A 74 23.37 -0.79 -9.58
C TYR A 74 24.37 -1.33 -8.56
N PRO A 75 23.94 -1.59 -7.31
CA PRO A 75 24.76 -2.28 -6.31
C PRO A 75 25.22 -3.66 -6.78
N ASP A 76 26.34 -4.15 -6.27
CA ASP A 76 26.90 -5.46 -6.65
C ASP A 76 26.01 -6.65 -6.23
N SER A 77 25.28 -6.52 -5.12
CA SER A 77 24.40 -7.57 -4.60
C SER A 77 23.15 -7.76 -5.46
N SER A 78 23.02 -8.93 -6.10
CA SER A 78 21.83 -9.30 -6.89
C SER A 78 20.56 -9.31 -6.03
N VAL A 79 20.63 -9.84 -4.81
CA VAL A 79 19.48 -9.88 -3.89
C VAL A 79 19.01 -8.48 -3.50
N LEU A 80 19.94 -7.54 -3.29
CA LEU A 80 19.59 -6.14 -3.05
C LEU A 80 18.87 -5.52 -4.25
N ARG A 81 19.36 -5.77 -5.48
CA ARG A 81 18.68 -5.26 -6.69
C ARG A 81 17.29 -5.85 -6.83
N MET A 82 17.14 -7.18 -6.73
CA MET A 82 15.85 -7.87 -6.86
C MET A 82 14.84 -7.45 -5.77
N SER A 83 15.31 -7.24 -4.53
CA SER A 83 14.45 -6.83 -3.42
C SER A 83 14.00 -5.37 -3.52
N THR A 84 14.67 -4.53 -4.30
CA THR A 84 14.35 -3.09 -4.42
C THR A 84 13.85 -2.67 -5.80
N VAL A 85 13.86 -3.56 -6.80
CA VAL A 85 13.56 -3.22 -8.21
C VAL A 85 12.18 -2.57 -8.40
N HIS A 86 11.13 -3.03 -7.69
CA HIS A 86 9.80 -2.40 -7.77
C HIS A 86 9.72 -1.00 -7.15
N ALA A 87 10.68 -0.64 -6.30
CA ALA A 87 10.81 0.71 -5.74
C ALA A 87 11.66 1.61 -6.64
N VAL A 88 12.77 1.11 -7.18
CA VAL A 88 13.70 1.92 -7.99
C VAL A 88 13.31 2.01 -9.48
N GLY A 89 12.74 0.94 -10.01
CA GLY A 89 12.43 0.74 -11.42
C GLY A 89 13.54 0.04 -12.20
N ASP A 90 13.26 -0.21 -13.47
CA ASP A 90 14.17 -0.89 -14.40
C ASP A 90 14.84 0.10 -15.38
N PRO A 91 15.95 -0.28 -16.02
CA PRO A 91 16.66 0.61 -16.94
C PRO A 91 15.83 1.10 -18.14
N LYS A 92 14.84 0.32 -18.58
CA LYS A 92 13.99 0.65 -19.74
C LYS A 92 12.75 1.45 -19.33
N GLY A 93 12.48 1.60 -18.04
CA GLY A 93 11.32 2.31 -17.52
C GLY A 93 9.99 1.57 -17.77
N ASN A 94 10.02 0.26 -17.92
CA ASN A 94 8.81 -0.57 -17.98
C ASN A 94 8.05 -0.58 -16.65
N MET A 95 8.74 -0.42 -15.52
CA MET A 95 8.13 -0.32 -14.20
C MET A 95 7.61 1.10 -13.94
N SER A 96 6.37 1.36 -14.35
CA SER A 96 5.73 2.68 -14.26
C SER A 96 5.78 3.33 -12.87
N THR A 97 5.68 2.53 -11.80
CA THR A 97 5.72 3.02 -10.40
C THR A 97 7.13 3.20 -9.83
N GLY A 98 8.17 2.79 -10.56
CA GLY A 98 9.54 2.88 -10.09
C GLY A 98 10.04 4.31 -10.00
N ALA A 99 10.98 4.57 -9.07
CA ALA A 99 11.56 5.88 -8.84
C ALA A 99 12.09 6.57 -10.11
N ILE A 100 12.72 5.79 -10.99
CA ILE A 100 13.27 6.24 -12.28
C ILE A 100 12.21 6.90 -13.17
N ASN A 101 10.95 6.46 -13.06
CA ASN A 101 9.82 6.97 -13.82
C ASN A 101 9.07 8.06 -13.06
N MET A 102 8.66 7.77 -11.83
CA MET A 102 7.78 8.64 -11.06
C MET A 102 8.43 9.96 -10.65
N TRP A 103 9.74 9.94 -10.38
CA TRP A 103 10.46 11.11 -9.88
C TRP A 103 11.60 11.54 -10.80
N LYS A 104 11.46 11.22 -12.08
CA LYS A 104 12.38 11.55 -13.17
C LYS A 104 12.81 13.02 -13.17
N GLY A 105 11.85 13.95 -13.06
CA GLY A 105 12.12 15.39 -12.98
C GLY A 105 13.04 15.76 -11.81
N GLY A 106 12.85 15.09 -10.66
CA GLY A 106 13.71 15.21 -9.49
C GLY A 106 15.11 14.69 -9.77
N LEU A 107 15.26 13.49 -10.34
CA LEU A 107 16.55 12.86 -10.66
C LEU A 107 17.39 13.69 -11.64
N ILE A 108 16.76 14.22 -12.69
CA ILE A 108 17.48 15.05 -13.68
C ILE A 108 17.78 16.45 -13.14
N GLY A 109 17.19 16.83 -12.01
CA GLY A 109 17.39 18.12 -11.35
C GLY A 109 16.58 19.27 -11.94
N TYR A 110 15.45 18.99 -12.58
CA TYR A 110 14.58 20.01 -13.18
C TYR A 110 14.27 21.14 -12.19
N ASN A 111 14.40 22.38 -12.67
CA ASN A 111 14.01 23.59 -11.99
C ASN A 111 13.11 24.42 -12.91
N LEU A 112 12.04 25.01 -12.37
CA LEU A 112 11.08 25.78 -13.16
C LEU A 112 11.71 27.00 -13.86
N LEU A 113 12.69 27.65 -13.23
CA LEU A 113 13.36 28.86 -13.75
C LEU A 113 14.52 28.52 -14.68
N ASN A 114 15.36 27.56 -14.28
CA ASN A 114 16.61 27.22 -14.98
C ASN A 114 16.51 25.95 -15.84
N GLY A 115 15.32 25.35 -15.97
CA GLY A 115 15.11 24.09 -16.70
C GLY A 115 16.03 22.98 -16.17
N THR A 116 16.84 22.41 -17.07
CA THR A 116 17.88 21.41 -16.75
C THR A 116 19.30 21.98 -16.76
N TYR A 117 19.46 23.30 -16.92
CA TYR A 117 20.76 23.96 -17.14
C TYR A 117 21.64 24.03 -15.89
N ASP A 118 21.04 24.13 -14.71
CA ASP A 118 21.74 24.30 -13.41
C ASP A 118 21.93 22.97 -12.67
N THR A 119 22.05 21.89 -13.43
CA THR A 119 22.16 20.54 -12.87
C THR A 119 23.59 20.09 -13.01
N THR A 120 24.18 19.69 -11.88
CA THR A 120 25.43 18.92 -11.84
C THR A 120 25.42 17.88 -12.97
N LYS A 121 26.59 17.62 -13.58
CA LYS A 121 26.69 16.57 -14.63
C LYS A 121 26.08 15.24 -14.19
N ASP A 122 26.03 15.00 -12.87
CA ASP A 122 25.58 13.78 -12.21
C ASP A 122 24.09 13.77 -11.83
N GLY A 123 23.34 14.86 -12.05
CA GLY A 123 21.93 14.97 -11.66
C GLY A 123 21.74 15.14 -10.14
N LYS A 124 20.52 14.89 -9.63
CA LYS A 124 20.20 14.98 -8.21
C LYS A 124 19.97 13.62 -7.55
N LYS A 125 20.10 13.65 -6.23
CA LYS A 125 19.84 12.51 -5.36
C LYS A 125 18.37 12.49 -4.94
N ILE A 126 17.76 11.31 -5.00
CA ILE A 126 16.48 11.01 -4.37
C ILE A 126 16.75 9.97 -3.30
N THR A 127 16.24 10.21 -2.09
CA THR A 127 16.32 9.26 -0.99
C THR A 127 14.94 8.69 -0.73
N LEU A 128 14.83 7.36 -0.78
CA LEU A 128 13.61 6.64 -0.42
C LEU A 128 13.56 6.42 1.10
N ASN A 129 12.36 6.18 1.62
CA ASN A 129 12.16 5.71 3.00
C ASN A 129 12.45 4.23 3.17
N ILE A 130 12.65 3.51 2.06
CA ILE A 130 12.98 2.09 2.04
C ILE A 130 14.25 1.84 2.84
N ASP A 131 14.19 0.87 3.73
CA ASP A 131 15.34 0.23 4.34
C ASP A 131 15.75 -0.97 3.47
N SER A 132 16.91 -0.88 2.84
CA SER A 132 17.34 -1.92 1.90
C SER A 132 17.61 -3.27 2.57
N LYS A 133 18.04 -3.29 3.84
CA LYS A 133 18.26 -4.54 4.58
C LYS A 133 16.94 -5.22 4.92
N ALA A 134 15.95 -4.44 5.34
CA ALA A 134 14.60 -4.97 5.58
C ALA A 134 13.95 -5.50 4.28
N ASN A 135 14.18 -4.83 3.14
CA ASN A 135 13.75 -5.34 1.83
C ASN A 135 14.46 -6.65 1.47
N VAL A 136 15.76 -6.80 1.74
CA VAL A 136 16.49 -8.06 1.54
C VAL A 136 15.90 -9.17 2.42
N ALA A 137 15.70 -8.91 3.72
CA ALA A 137 15.10 -9.87 4.65
C ALA A 137 13.70 -10.31 4.19
N ALA A 138 12.84 -9.37 3.78
CA ALA A 138 11.51 -9.66 3.24
C ALA A 138 11.57 -10.50 1.96
N TYR A 139 12.50 -10.18 1.06
CA TYR A 139 12.69 -10.90 -0.19
C TYR A 139 13.14 -12.35 0.06
N GLU A 140 14.10 -12.55 0.95
CA GLU A 140 14.60 -13.88 1.32
C GLU A 140 13.52 -14.70 2.04
N ALA A 141 12.81 -14.11 3.00
CA ALA A 141 11.75 -14.76 3.75
C ALA A 141 10.56 -15.20 2.89
N LEU A 142 10.25 -14.47 1.80
CA LEU A 142 9.26 -14.91 0.82
C LEU A 142 9.68 -16.21 0.07
N GLY A 143 10.99 -16.51 0.00
CA GLY A 143 11.50 -17.70 -0.66
C GLY A 143 11.08 -17.79 -2.13
N SER A 144 10.47 -18.90 -2.54
CA SER A 144 9.96 -19.08 -3.91
C SER A 144 8.53 -18.56 -4.12
N HIS A 145 7.88 -18.01 -3.09
CA HIS A 145 6.49 -17.59 -3.19
C HIS A 145 6.35 -16.25 -3.93
N ASN A 146 5.31 -16.15 -4.75
CA ASN A 146 4.81 -14.87 -5.25
C ASN A 146 4.06 -14.16 -4.13
N GLY A 147 4.18 -12.85 -4.04
CA GLY A 147 3.59 -12.13 -2.92
C GLY A 147 4.07 -10.69 -2.81
N THR A 148 3.62 -10.03 -1.75
CA THR A 148 4.12 -8.71 -1.38
C THR A 148 4.23 -8.56 0.13
N VAL A 149 5.26 -7.81 0.54
CA VAL A 149 5.51 -7.42 1.92
C VAL A 149 5.62 -5.91 1.96
N GLY A 150 4.78 -5.28 2.79
CA GLY A 150 4.81 -3.86 3.08
C GLY A 150 4.95 -3.61 4.56
N VAL A 151 5.81 -2.68 4.95
CA VAL A 151 5.89 -2.15 6.32
C VAL A 151 5.98 -0.64 6.24
N PHE A 152 5.19 0.07 7.04
CA PHE A 152 5.28 1.52 7.15
C PHE A 152 5.17 1.98 8.60
N ASN A 153 5.73 3.17 8.85
CA ASN A 153 5.56 3.84 10.12
C ASN A 153 4.18 4.52 10.16
N TYR A 154 3.27 4.05 11.03
CA TYR A 154 1.89 4.53 11.09
C TYR A 154 1.74 5.92 11.75
N LYS A 155 2.82 6.52 12.25
CA LYS A 155 2.86 7.92 12.73
C LYS A 155 3.39 8.89 11.67
N THR A 156 4.40 8.48 10.89
CA THR A 156 5.09 9.35 9.91
C THR A 156 4.66 9.12 8.47
N GLY A 157 4.05 7.97 8.18
CA GLY A 157 3.68 7.51 6.85
C GLY A 157 4.86 6.98 6.03
N GLU A 158 6.06 6.84 6.59
CA GLU A 158 7.23 6.39 5.85
C GLU A 158 7.12 4.88 5.55
N ILE A 159 7.10 4.52 4.26
CA ILE A 159 7.15 3.11 3.83
C ILE A 159 8.60 2.65 3.95
N LEU A 160 8.83 1.71 4.86
CA LEU A 160 10.15 1.19 5.22
C LEU A 160 10.49 -0.06 4.44
N THR A 161 9.49 -0.90 4.16
CA THR A 161 9.65 -2.11 3.37
C THR A 161 8.60 -2.12 2.28
N MET A 162 9.02 -2.41 1.05
CA MET A 162 8.13 -2.66 -0.09
C MET A 162 8.81 -3.68 -1.02
N VAL A 163 8.39 -4.93 -0.91
CA VAL A 163 8.89 -6.04 -1.72
C VAL A 163 7.74 -6.68 -2.47
N CYS A 164 7.98 -7.02 -3.73
CA CYS A 164 7.04 -7.73 -4.59
C CYS A 164 7.73 -8.93 -5.23
N LYS A 165 7.02 -10.05 -5.35
CA LYS A 165 7.40 -11.23 -6.14
C LYS A 165 6.26 -11.62 -7.08
N PRO A 166 6.56 -12.02 -8.34
CA PRO A 166 7.90 -12.26 -8.87
C PRO A 166 8.71 -10.96 -9.08
N SER A 167 10.03 -11.09 -9.05
CA SER A 167 11.01 -10.00 -9.24
C SER A 167 12.14 -10.48 -10.15
N PHE A 168 12.93 -9.54 -10.67
CA PHE A 168 14.06 -9.82 -11.53
C PHE A 168 15.26 -8.96 -11.14
N ASP A 169 16.43 -9.44 -11.55
CA ASP A 169 17.66 -8.69 -11.46
C ASP A 169 17.77 -7.72 -12.65
N PRO A 170 17.81 -6.39 -12.44
CA PRO A 170 17.89 -5.41 -13.52
C PRO A 170 19.22 -5.43 -14.29
N LEU A 171 20.27 -6.11 -13.79
CA LEU A 171 21.50 -6.40 -14.53
C LEU A 171 21.44 -7.73 -15.32
N GLY A 172 20.39 -8.53 -15.09
CA GLY A 172 20.17 -9.79 -15.79
C GLY A 172 19.41 -9.62 -17.11
N THR A 173 18.90 -10.74 -17.64
CA THR A 173 18.05 -10.74 -18.83
C THR A 173 16.67 -10.15 -18.49
N LEU A 174 16.40 -8.96 -19.01
CA LEU A 174 15.09 -8.32 -18.88
C LEU A 174 14.04 -9.04 -19.74
N PRO A 175 12.79 -9.19 -19.26
CA PRO A 175 11.67 -9.63 -20.08
C PRO A 175 11.57 -8.82 -21.38
N SER A 176 11.38 -9.50 -22.51
CA SER A 176 11.20 -8.87 -23.81
C SER A 176 9.85 -8.15 -23.94
N ASP A 177 8.84 -8.70 -23.27
CA ASP A 177 7.48 -8.15 -23.22
C ASP A 177 7.42 -7.01 -22.20
N PRO A 178 7.20 -5.74 -22.61
CA PRO A 178 7.07 -4.62 -21.68
C PRO A 178 5.83 -4.73 -20.76
N ASP A 179 4.84 -5.55 -21.13
CA ASP A 179 3.62 -5.77 -20.35
C ASP A 179 3.72 -7.01 -19.43
N SER A 180 4.94 -7.54 -19.25
CA SER A 180 5.19 -8.68 -18.37
C SER A 180 4.73 -8.39 -16.93
N SER A 181 4.03 -9.36 -16.33
CA SER A 181 3.52 -9.27 -14.95
C SER A 181 4.61 -9.07 -13.89
N ILE A 182 5.88 -9.27 -14.23
CA ILE A 182 7.01 -9.04 -13.34
C ILE A 182 7.29 -7.54 -13.12
N TYR A 183 6.87 -6.68 -14.04
CA TYR A 183 6.95 -5.22 -13.90
C TYR A 183 5.80 -4.64 -13.06
N PHE A 184 4.76 -5.43 -12.82
CA PHE A 184 3.61 -5.04 -12.01
C PHE A 184 3.99 -4.95 -10.53
N ASN A 185 3.54 -3.89 -9.85
CA ASN A 185 3.71 -3.72 -8.41
C ASN A 185 2.42 -4.11 -7.68
N PRO A 186 2.26 -5.36 -7.21
CA PRO A 186 1.05 -5.80 -6.51
C PRO A 186 0.77 -5.02 -5.22
N PHE A 187 1.78 -4.46 -4.55
CA PHE A 187 1.57 -3.64 -3.36
C PHE A 187 0.77 -2.37 -3.68
N LEU A 188 1.18 -1.66 -4.73
CA LEU A 188 0.59 -0.35 -5.11
C LEU A 188 -0.61 -0.48 -6.05
N GLN A 189 -0.57 -1.45 -6.97
CA GLN A 189 -1.51 -1.57 -8.08
C GLN A 189 -2.41 -2.81 -7.98
N GLY A 190 -2.07 -3.75 -7.11
CA GLY A 190 -2.80 -5.00 -6.94
C GLY A 190 -4.16 -4.83 -6.28
N LEU A 191 -5.06 -5.74 -6.62
CA LEU A 191 -6.33 -5.98 -5.97
C LEU A 191 -6.40 -7.47 -5.63
N MET A 192 -6.71 -7.77 -4.37
CA MET A 192 -6.70 -9.11 -3.84
C MET A 192 -7.93 -9.31 -2.96
N THR A 193 -8.51 -10.51 -2.99
CA THR A 193 -9.56 -10.91 -2.05
C THR A 193 -8.98 -10.92 -0.63
N PRO A 194 -9.52 -10.13 0.33
CA PRO A 194 -8.92 -9.96 1.65
C PRO A 194 -9.04 -11.19 2.56
N GLY A 195 -10.07 -12.03 2.32
CA GLY A 195 -10.41 -13.13 3.22
C GLY A 195 -10.58 -12.65 4.66
N SER A 196 -10.23 -13.50 5.62
CA SER A 196 -10.46 -13.21 7.05
C SER A 196 -9.73 -11.99 7.63
N THR A 197 -8.86 -11.30 6.89
CA THR A 197 -8.37 -9.96 7.32
C THR A 197 -9.50 -8.92 7.31
N PHE A 198 -10.48 -9.07 6.40
CA PHE A 198 -11.64 -8.19 6.30
C PHE A 198 -12.53 -8.22 7.54
N LYS A 199 -12.44 -9.29 8.36
CA LYS A 199 -13.15 -9.37 9.64
C LYS A 199 -12.78 -8.24 10.59
N LEU A 200 -11.62 -7.59 10.43
CA LEU A 200 -11.30 -6.36 11.16
C LEU A 200 -12.23 -5.21 10.78
N VAL A 201 -12.61 -5.07 9.51
CA VAL A 201 -13.59 -4.07 9.04
C VAL A 201 -14.98 -4.43 9.54
N THR A 202 -15.36 -5.71 9.47
CA THR A 202 -16.64 -6.19 10.01
C THR A 202 -16.72 -5.99 11.53
N SER A 203 -15.61 -6.19 12.25
CA SER A 203 -15.52 -5.90 13.67
C SER A 203 -15.65 -4.40 13.95
N ALA A 204 -15.02 -3.53 13.17
CA ALA A 204 -15.21 -2.09 13.27
C ALA A 204 -16.69 -1.71 13.08
N ALA A 205 -17.33 -2.26 12.04
CA ALA A 205 -18.74 -2.03 11.78
C ALA A 205 -19.64 -2.51 12.92
N ALA A 206 -19.34 -3.68 13.49
CA ALA A 206 -20.10 -4.20 14.62
C ALA A 206 -19.98 -3.28 15.85
N ILE A 207 -18.77 -2.81 16.15
CA ILE A 207 -18.54 -1.89 17.28
C ILE A 207 -19.28 -0.55 17.07
N GLU A 208 -19.28 -0.02 15.85
CA GLU A 208 -19.85 1.30 15.55
C GLU A 208 -21.38 1.28 15.38
N TYR A 209 -21.96 0.16 14.93
CA TYR A 209 -23.38 0.12 14.50
C TYR A 209 -24.24 -0.94 15.19
N ASP A 210 -23.67 -1.92 15.89
CA ASP A 210 -24.41 -2.94 16.63
C ASP A 210 -24.31 -2.66 18.15
N PRO A 211 -25.35 -2.11 18.79
CA PRO A 211 -25.33 -1.81 20.21
C PRO A 211 -25.31 -3.06 21.11
N ASP A 212 -25.65 -4.24 20.57
CA ASP A 212 -25.76 -5.50 21.31
C ASP A 212 -24.52 -6.39 21.11
N ILE A 213 -23.50 -5.92 20.38
CA ILE A 213 -22.29 -6.69 20.04
C ILE A 213 -21.56 -7.27 21.26
N ASP A 214 -21.62 -6.59 22.42
CA ASP A 214 -21.00 -7.04 23.66
C ASP A 214 -21.69 -8.28 24.27
N SER A 215 -22.96 -8.51 23.91
CA SER A 215 -23.74 -9.68 24.31
C SER A 215 -23.68 -10.82 23.30
N PHE A 216 -22.93 -10.64 22.20
CA PHE A 216 -22.85 -11.60 21.11
C PHE A 216 -22.33 -12.96 21.58
N SER A 217 -23.04 -14.02 21.20
CA SER A 217 -22.64 -15.39 21.43
C SER A 217 -23.08 -16.25 20.25
N PHE A 218 -22.15 -17.07 19.73
CA PHE A 218 -22.42 -17.92 18.58
C PHE A 218 -21.80 -19.30 18.75
N THR A 219 -22.57 -20.35 18.49
CA THR A 219 -22.08 -21.74 18.48
C THR A 219 -21.80 -22.19 17.06
N CYS A 220 -20.53 -22.52 16.79
CA CYS A 220 -20.06 -22.95 15.46
C CYS A 220 -19.71 -24.44 15.43
N ASP A 221 -20.56 -25.21 14.74
CA ASP A 221 -20.40 -26.66 14.53
C ASP A 221 -19.57 -27.02 13.28
N GLY A 222 -18.82 -26.05 12.73
CA GLY A 222 -17.99 -26.22 11.54
C GLY A 222 -18.73 -26.02 10.22
N VAL A 223 -20.03 -26.29 10.18
CA VAL A 223 -20.93 -25.89 9.09
C VAL A 223 -22.16 -25.25 9.70
N ASN A 224 -22.39 -23.98 9.38
CA ASN A 224 -23.51 -23.21 9.86
C ASN A 224 -24.61 -23.16 8.78
N HIS A 225 -25.85 -22.91 9.18
CA HIS A 225 -26.97 -22.84 8.25
C HIS A 225 -27.62 -21.46 8.33
N TYR A 226 -27.70 -20.78 7.19
CA TYR A 226 -28.39 -19.50 7.02
C TYR A 226 -29.56 -19.74 6.07
N GLY A 227 -30.76 -19.83 6.63
CA GLY A 227 -31.91 -20.42 5.94
C GLY A 227 -31.60 -21.87 5.53
N ASN A 228 -31.80 -22.18 4.24
CA ASN A 228 -31.52 -23.50 3.68
C ASN A 228 -30.10 -23.66 3.13
N ALA A 229 -29.28 -22.60 3.20
CA ALA A 229 -27.94 -22.61 2.63
C ALA A 229 -26.89 -22.97 3.69
N LYS A 230 -25.89 -23.74 3.25
CA LYS A 230 -24.73 -24.10 4.08
C LYS A 230 -23.69 -22.98 4.03
N PHE A 231 -23.11 -22.67 5.18
CA PHE A 231 -22.04 -21.71 5.34
C PHE A 231 -20.88 -22.35 6.11
N ALA A 232 -19.85 -22.76 5.35
CA ALA A 232 -18.73 -23.50 5.89
C ALA A 232 -17.80 -22.63 6.74
N CYS A 233 -17.31 -23.21 7.83
CA CYS A 233 -16.26 -22.64 8.65
C CYS A 233 -14.95 -23.40 8.44
N THR A 234 -13.83 -22.81 8.86
CA THR A 234 -12.51 -23.44 8.84
C THR A 234 -12.38 -24.61 9.82
N GLY A 235 -13.32 -24.75 10.74
CA GLY A 235 -13.37 -25.80 11.74
C GLY A 235 -14.55 -25.64 12.70
N VAL A 236 -14.69 -26.63 13.59
CA VAL A 236 -15.60 -26.56 14.74
C VAL A 236 -14.95 -25.65 15.79
N HIS A 237 -15.64 -24.59 16.19
CA HIS A 237 -15.11 -23.62 17.16
C HIS A 237 -15.89 -23.60 18.48
N GLY A 238 -17.03 -24.32 18.55
CA GLY A 238 -17.90 -24.30 19.71
C GLY A 238 -18.55 -22.94 19.93
N THR A 239 -19.00 -22.68 21.14
CA THR A 239 -19.54 -21.38 21.53
C THR A 239 -18.40 -20.37 21.69
N SER A 240 -18.52 -19.22 21.04
CA SER A 240 -17.57 -18.11 21.11
C SER A 240 -18.33 -16.80 21.26
N ASP A 241 -17.81 -15.92 22.12
CA ASP A 241 -18.14 -14.50 22.13
C ASP A 241 -17.46 -13.78 20.94
N PHE A 242 -17.68 -12.46 20.84
CA PHE A 242 -17.14 -11.66 19.74
C PHE A 242 -15.61 -11.69 19.65
N GLU A 243 -14.91 -11.56 20.77
CA GLU A 243 -13.44 -11.54 20.81
C GLU A 243 -12.85 -12.90 20.44
N ARG A 244 -13.37 -13.97 21.05
CA ARG A 244 -12.97 -15.35 20.75
C ARG A 244 -13.26 -15.70 19.30
N ALA A 245 -14.41 -15.27 18.76
CA ALA A 245 -14.77 -15.49 17.37
C ALA A 245 -13.76 -14.89 16.39
N LEU A 246 -13.22 -13.71 16.67
CA LEU A 246 -12.15 -13.12 15.85
C LEU A 246 -10.84 -13.91 16.01
N ALA A 247 -10.49 -14.29 17.23
CA ALA A 247 -9.28 -15.04 17.54
C ALA A 247 -9.20 -16.39 16.80
N VAL A 248 -10.28 -17.18 16.82
CA VAL A 248 -10.37 -18.42 16.02
C VAL A 248 -10.73 -18.18 14.56
N SER A 249 -10.96 -16.93 14.17
CA SER A 249 -11.35 -16.55 12.83
C SER A 249 -12.62 -17.29 12.35
N CYS A 250 -13.63 -17.42 13.21
CA CYS A 250 -14.85 -18.17 12.91
C CYS A 250 -15.63 -17.51 11.75
N ASN A 251 -15.90 -18.25 10.67
CA ASN A 251 -16.71 -17.73 9.57
C ASN A 251 -18.17 -17.62 9.99
N GLY A 252 -18.69 -18.62 10.70
CA GLY A 252 -20.08 -18.63 11.19
C GLY A 252 -20.43 -17.37 11.99
N ALA A 253 -19.66 -17.11 13.05
CA ALA A 253 -19.87 -15.94 13.89
C ALA A 253 -19.82 -14.63 13.07
N PHE A 254 -18.82 -14.44 12.21
CA PHE A 254 -18.70 -13.21 11.42
C PHE A 254 -19.76 -13.08 10.32
N GLY A 255 -20.25 -14.18 9.76
CA GLY A 255 -21.41 -14.16 8.87
C GLY A 255 -22.68 -13.71 9.61
N ALA A 256 -22.88 -14.17 10.84
CA ALA A 256 -23.98 -13.71 11.69
C ALA A 256 -23.84 -12.22 12.04
N ILE A 257 -22.66 -11.79 12.52
CA ILE A 257 -22.37 -10.38 12.84
C ILE A 257 -22.62 -9.48 11.63
N THR A 258 -22.17 -9.87 10.45
CA THR A 258 -22.36 -9.06 9.23
C THR A 258 -23.83 -8.84 8.90
N ARG A 259 -24.68 -9.85 9.13
CA ARG A 259 -26.12 -9.73 8.88
C ARG A 259 -26.80 -8.82 9.90
N GLU A 260 -26.36 -8.86 11.16
CA GLU A 260 -26.84 -7.95 12.20
C GLU A 260 -26.45 -6.50 11.90
N VAL A 261 -25.18 -6.27 11.55
CA VAL A 261 -24.68 -4.96 11.11
C VAL A 261 -25.44 -4.46 9.87
N GLY A 262 -25.72 -5.36 8.92
CA GLY A 262 -26.46 -5.08 7.71
C GLY A 262 -25.63 -4.45 6.58
N ALA A 263 -26.08 -4.66 5.33
CA ALA A 263 -25.36 -4.29 4.12
C ALA A 263 -25.03 -2.78 4.02
N ASP A 264 -25.95 -1.90 4.43
CA ASP A 264 -25.75 -0.46 4.32
C ASP A 264 -24.71 0.07 5.29
N ASN A 265 -24.63 -0.48 6.51
CA ASN A 265 -23.60 -0.12 7.46
C ASN A 265 -22.24 -0.70 7.06
N MET A 266 -22.19 -1.92 6.50
CA MET A 266 -20.96 -2.46 5.91
C MET A 266 -20.42 -1.57 4.77
N LYS A 267 -21.30 -1.04 3.90
CA LYS A 267 -20.91 -0.08 2.84
C LYS A 267 -20.37 1.23 3.41
N LYS A 268 -20.95 1.74 4.50
CA LYS A 268 -20.44 2.95 5.18
C LYS A 268 -19.08 2.66 5.80
N GLU A 269 -18.93 1.53 6.48
CA GLU A 269 -17.72 1.18 7.20
C GLU A 269 -16.52 0.98 6.28
N VAL A 270 -16.70 0.22 5.20
CA VAL A 270 -15.60 -0.03 4.26
C VAL A 270 -15.09 1.27 3.61
N LYS A 271 -15.98 2.24 3.43
CA LYS A 271 -15.65 3.57 2.94
C LYS A 271 -14.96 4.41 4.02
N ALA A 272 -15.44 4.37 5.27
CA ALA A 272 -14.82 5.04 6.41
C ALA A 272 -13.39 4.54 6.65
N CYS A 273 -13.18 3.24 6.54
CA CYS A 273 -11.88 2.56 6.57
C CYS A 273 -10.95 2.89 5.37
N GLY A 274 -11.38 3.73 4.44
CA GLY A 274 -10.59 4.19 3.29
C GLY A 274 -10.29 3.13 2.23
N LEU A 275 -10.95 1.97 2.28
CA LEU A 275 -10.61 0.83 1.41
C LEU A 275 -11.16 0.96 -0.02
N THR A 276 -12.12 1.85 -0.25
CA THR A 276 -12.76 2.07 -1.56
C THR A 276 -12.17 3.26 -2.35
N SER A 277 -11.09 3.88 -1.86
CA SER A 277 -10.48 5.06 -2.47
C SER A 277 -9.02 4.83 -2.83
N SER A 278 -8.56 5.49 -3.89
CA SER A 278 -7.13 5.51 -4.23
C SER A 278 -6.37 6.42 -3.27
N MET A 279 -5.24 5.96 -2.77
CA MET A 279 -4.29 6.78 -2.03
C MET A 279 -3.25 7.36 -2.99
N ASP A 280 -2.72 8.53 -2.62
CA ASP A 280 -1.59 9.14 -3.31
C ASP A 280 -0.29 8.86 -2.55
N ILE A 281 0.63 8.13 -3.14
CA ILE A 281 1.93 7.82 -2.56
C ILE A 281 2.99 8.54 -3.42
N ASN A 282 3.25 9.80 -3.06
CA ASN A 282 4.18 10.69 -3.76
C ASN A 282 3.95 10.78 -5.29
N GLY A 283 2.68 10.89 -5.71
CA GLY A 283 2.25 10.97 -7.11
C GLY A 283 1.77 9.63 -7.68
N ILE A 284 2.04 8.51 -7.00
CA ILE A 284 1.53 7.19 -7.41
C ILE A 284 0.11 7.02 -6.86
N LYS A 285 -0.87 6.75 -7.73
CA LYS A 285 -2.23 6.41 -7.32
C LYS A 285 -2.36 4.91 -7.10
N THR A 286 -2.74 4.50 -5.89
CA THR A 286 -3.00 3.08 -5.61
C THR A 286 -4.29 2.61 -6.28
N ALA A 287 -4.44 1.31 -6.50
CA ALA A 287 -5.73 0.76 -6.88
C ALA A 287 -6.77 1.01 -5.76
N ALA A 288 -8.00 1.35 -6.15
CA ALA A 288 -9.12 1.47 -5.21
C ALA A 288 -9.80 0.11 -5.06
N GLY A 289 -10.09 -0.30 -3.82
CA GLY A 289 -10.81 -1.54 -3.56
C GLY A 289 -12.26 -1.49 -4.02
N SER A 290 -12.87 -2.66 -4.16
CA SER A 290 -14.26 -2.85 -4.56
C SER A 290 -14.89 -3.90 -3.68
N PHE A 291 -16.08 -3.64 -3.16
CA PHE A 291 -16.78 -4.51 -2.22
C PHE A 291 -18.26 -4.58 -2.59
N ASP A 292 -18.88 -5.75 -2.43
CA ASP A 292 -20.27 -5.99 -2.81
C ASP A 292 -21.05 -6.57 -1.61
N PHE A 293 -22.00 -5.80 -1.09
CA PHE A 293 -22.85 -6.18 0.04
C PHE A 293 -24.31 -6.28 -0.43
N PRO A 294 -24.75 -7.43 -0.95
CA PRO A 294 -26.12 -7.64 -1.40
C PRO A 294 -27.06 -7.69 -0.19
N SER A 295 -28.14 -6.91 -0.21
CA SER A 295 -29.13 -6.88 0.89
C SER A 295 -30.22 -7.93 0.74
N ASP A 296 -30.35 -8.54 -0.44
CA ASP A 296 -31.37 -9.52 -0.80
C ASP A 296 -30.85 -10.97 -0.77
N ASP A 297 -29.57 -11.17 -0.48
CA ASP A 297 -28.93 -12.47 -0.33
C ASP A 297 -28.10 -12.52 0.96
N GLU A 298 -28.68 -13.09 2.02
CA GLU A 298 -28.03 -13.23 3.33
C GLU A 298 -26.72 -14.02 3.29
N VAL A 299 -26.62 -15.00 2.39
CA VAL A 299 -25.45 -15.89 2.30
C VAL A 299 -24.32 -15.14 1.62
N ALA A 300 -24.62 -14.45 0.51
CA ALA A 300 -23.65 -13.61 -0.17
C ALA A 300 -23.21 -12.44 0.72
N LEU A 301 -24.12 -11.82 1.48
CA LEU A 301 -23.78 -10.81 2.48
C LEU A 301 -22.82 -11.37 3.55
N SER A 302 -23.10 -12.58 4.05
CA SER A 302 -22.24 -13.24 5.03
C SER A 302 -20.83 -13.54 4.47
N TRP A 303 -20.72 -13.92 3.19
CA TRP A 303 -19.44 -14.13 2.52
C TRP A 303 -18.66 -12.83 2.32
N ALA A 304 -19.33 -11.76 1.90
CA ALA A 304 -18.73 -10.42 1.81
C ALA A 304 -18.24 -9.94 3.19
N GLY A 305 -19.04 -10.16 4.22
CA GLY A 305 -18.69 -9.90 5.62
C GLY A 305 -17.44 -10.60 6.16
N ILE A 306 -16.97 -11.64 5.48
CA ILE A 306 -15.71 -12.31 5.81
C ILE A 306 -14.62 -12.08 4.77
N GLY A 307 -14.84 -11.16 3.82
CA GLY A 307 -13.89 -10.73 2.81
C GLY A 307 -13.78 -11.68 1.62
N GLN A 308 -14.87 -12.35 1.24
CA GLN A 308 -14.95 -13.29 0.12
C GLN A 308 -15.91 -12.79 -0.97
N GLY A 309 -16.08 -13.55 -2.04
CA GLY A 309 -16.95 -13.18 -3.16
C GLY A 309 -16.28 -12.17 -4.07
N LYS A 310 -16.89 -11.00 -4.24
CA LYS A 310 -16.38 -9.94 -5.14
C LYS A 310 -15.49 -8.91 -4.46
N ASP A 311 -15.23 -9.10 -3.17
CA ASP A 311 -14.43 -8.17 -2.39
C ASP A 311 -12.98 -8.18 -2.84
N GLN A 312 -12.44 -6.99 -3.07
CA GLN A 312 -11.09 -6.74 -3.56
C GLN A 312 -10.50 -5.55 -2.80
N VAL A 313 -9.32 -5.74 -2.23
CA VAL A 313 -8.59 -4.68 -1.52
C VAL A 313 -7.17 -4.54 -2.05
N ASN A 314 -6.67 -3.31 -2.06
CA ASN A 314 -5.26 -3.04 -2.33
C ASN A 314 -4.41 -3.26 -1.05
N PRO A 315 -3.25 -3.95 -1.12
CA PRO A 315 -2.41 -4.20 0.05
C PRO A 315 -1.96 -2.93 0.78
N ALA A 316 -1.60 -1.86 0.06
CA ALA A 316 -1.21 -0.60 0.71
C ALA A 316 -2.38 0.02 1.48
N ALA A 317 -3.62 -0.06 0.95
CA ALA A 317 -4.81 0.41 1.66
C ALA A 317 -5.09 -0.40 2.93
N MET A 318 -4.96 -1.73 2.86
CA MET A 318 -5.09 -2.61 4.03
C MET A 318 -4.02 -2.29 5.09
N MET A 319 -2.77 -2.03 4.67
CA MET A 319 -1.69 -1.60 5.57
C MET A 319 -2.01 -0.27 6.27
N ALA A 320 -2.53 0.72 5.52
CA ALA A 320 -2.93 2.00 6.09
C ALA A 320 -4.11 1.86 7.07
N PHE A 321 -5.07 0.98 6.77
CA PHE A 321 -6.18 0.65 7.66
C PHE A 321 -5.69 0.03 8.97
N VAL A 322 -4.85 -1.01 8.95
CA VAL A 322 -4.33 -1.60 10.21
C VAL A 322 -3.43 -0.63 10.98
N GLY A 323 -2.70 0.25 10.28
CA GLY A 323 -1.97 1.34 10.91
C GLY A 323 -2.89 2.36 11.59
N SER A 324 -4.09 2.58 11.07
CA SER A 324 -5.09 3.45 11.72
C SER A 324 -5.59 2.86 13.04
N ILE A 325 -5.75 1.54 13.14
CA ILE A 325 -6.08 0.84 14.40
C ILE A 325 -4.99 1.12 15.44
N ALA A 326 -3.72 0.93 15.09
CA ALA A 326 -2.58 1.24 15.96
C ALA A 326 -2.50 2.71 16.37
N ASN A 327 -3.02 3.60 15.52
CA ASN A 327 -2.95 5.04 15.67
C ASN A 327 -4.25 5.67 16.20
N GLY A 328 -5.06 4.91 16.95
CA GLY A 328 -6.26 5.44 17.60
C GLY A 328 -7.33 5.90 16.60
N GLY A 329 -7.47 5.18 15.50
CA GLY A 329 -8.41 5.45 14.41
C GLY A 329 -7.93 6.46 13.37
N LYS A 330 -6.76 7.10 13.55
CA LYS A 330 -6.24 8.11 12.61
C LYS A 330 -5.39 7.50 11.52
N ALA A 331 -5.81 7.62 10.27
CA ALA A 331 -5.05 7.11 9.13
C ALA A 331 -4.00 8.11 8.66
N ILE A 332 -2.78 7.63 8.38
CA ILE A 332 -1.66 8.44 7.89
C ILE A 332 -1.30 8.03 6.47
N GLN A 333 -1.11 9.02 5.61
CA GLN A 333 -0.79 8.85 4.20
C GLN A 333 0.60 8.23 4.01
N PRO A 334 0.71 7.05 3.37
CA PRO A 334 1.99 6.43 3.08
C PRO A 334 2.85 7.26 2.10
N SER A 335 4.17 7.12 2.20
CA SER A 335 5.15 7.89 1.45
C SER A 335 6.41 7.06 1.23
N LEU A 336 6.84 6.97 -0.03
CA LEU A 336 8.10 6.33 -0.45
C LEU A 336 9.30 7.28 -0.43
N ILE A 337 9.10 8.60 -0.61
CA ILE A 337 10.21 9.57 -0.58
C ILE A 337 10.49 10.05 0.85
N LYS A 338 11.78 10.04 1.22
CA LYS A 338 12.29 10.67 2.44
C LYS A 338 12.23 12.18 2.29
N SER A 339 11.39 12.81 3.11
CA SER A 339 11.23 14.26 3.06
C SER A 339 12.42 14.95 3.71
N SER A 340 13.01 15.92 3.01
CA SER A 340 13.94 16.88 3.61
C SER A 340 13.23 17.98 4.43
N ASN A 341 11.89 17.97 4.45
CA ASN A 341 11.11 19.01 5.09
C ASN A 341 11.08 18.83 6.62
N ILE A 342 11.77 19.73 7.32
CA ILE A 342 11.80 19.80 8.79
C ILE A 342 10.39 19.83 9.39
N ILE A 343 9.42 20.43 8.70
CA ILE A 343 8.02 20.51 9.16
C ILE A 343 7.43 19.09 9.32
N ARG A 344 7.71 18.15 8.41
CA ARG A 344 7.20 16.77 8.53
C ARG A 344 7.79 16.03 9.72
N LYS A 345 9.02 16.35 10.13
CA LYS A 345 9.61 15.82 11.37
C LYS A 345 8.92 16.35 12.63
N VAL A 346 8.28 17.52 12.55
CA VAL A 346 7.60 18.18 13.68
C VAL A 346 6.10 17.86 13.72
N THR A 347 5.43 17.77 12.57
CA THR A 347 3.97 17.59 12.49
C THR A 347 3.51 16.15 12.28
N GLY A 348 4.44 15.20 12.12
CA GLY A 348 4.11 13.82 11.75
C GLY A 348 3.73 13.67 10.27
N GLY A 349 3.20 12.49 9.92
CA GLY A 349 2.74 12.19 8.56
C GLY A 349 1.49 12.98 8.16
N LYS A 350 1.19 13.02 6.86
CA LYS A 350 -0.02 13.69 6.36
C LYS A 350 -1.26 12.86 6.72
N SER A 351 -2.16 13.43 7.51
CA SER A 351 -3.42 12.76 7.89
C SER A 351 -4.32 12.52 6.67
N MET A 352 -4.93 11.34 6.63
CA MET A 352 -6.01 10.98 5.69
C MET A 352 -7.39 11.06 6.35
N GLY A 353 -7.46 11.52 7.61
CA GLY A 353 -8.68 11.59 8.41
C GLY A 353 -8.75 10.51 9.48
N GLU A 354 -9.90 10.49 10.16
CA GLU A 354 -10.26 9.48 11.15
C GLU A 354 -11.09 8.40 10.43
N TYR A 355 -10.58 7.17 10.44
CA TYR A 355 -11.23 6.02 9.80
C TYR A 355 -12.24 5.35 10.73
N MET A 356 -12.04 5.46 12.04
CA MET A 356 -12.88 4.92 13.10
C MET A 356 -12.70 5.75 14.37
N SER A 357 -13.60 5.58 15.35
CA SER A 357 -13.42 6.22 16.66
C SER A 357 -12.21 5.62 17.43
N GLN A 358 -11.72 6.37 18.41
CA GLN A 358 -10.66 5.89 19.30
C GLN A 358 -11.09 4.62 20.06
N ASP A 359 -12.35 4.56 20.50
CA ASP A 359 -12.90 3.39 21.20
C ASP A 359 -12.87 2.14 20.31
N THR A 360 -13.35 2.27 19.07
CA THR A 360 -13.29 1.19 18.07
C THR A 360 -11.85 0.73 17.81
N ALA A 361 -10.91 1.67 17.69
CA ALA A 361 -9.50 1.35 17.49
C ALA A 361 -8.90 0.59 18.70
N ASP A 362 -9.20 1.01 19.93
CA ASP A 362 -8.68 0.38 21.15
C ASP A 362 -9.26 -1.03 21.37
N ARG A 363 -10.54 -1.21 21.05
CA ARG A 363 -11.20 -2.52 21.06
C ARG A 363 -10.61 -3.45 20.00
N LEU A 364 -10.48 -2.99 18.75
CA LEU A 364 -9.84 -3.78 17.70
C LEU A 364 -8.40 -4.13 18.02
N LYS A 365 -7.63 -3.20 18.59
CA LYS A 365 -6.26 -3.45 19.07
C LYS A 365 -6.27 -4.59 20.08
N SER A 366 -7.14 -4.54 21.09
CA SER A 366 -7.26 -5.60 22.10
C SER A 366 -7.64 -6.96 21.47
N MET A 367 -8.59 -6.97 20.53
CA MET A 367 -8.95 -8.20 19.82
C MET A 367 -7.82 -8.74 18.94
N MET A 368 -7.04 -7.87 18.29
CA MET A 368 -5.86 -8.26 17.49
C MET A 368 -4.73 -8.82 18.35
N LYS A 369 -4.60 -8.35 19.60
CA LYS A 369 -3.70 -8.96 20.60
C LYS A 369 -4.17 -10.35 20.97
N ASN A 370 -5.47 -10.50 21.26
CA ASN A 370 -6.08 -11.79 21.59
C ASN A 370 -5.87 -12.83 20.47
N ASN A 371 -5.96 -12.43 19.19
CA ASN A 371 -5.64 -13.31 18.06
C ASN A 371 -4.22 -13.90 18.16
N VAL A 372 -3.23 -13.08 18.53
CA VAL A 372 -1.84 -13.50 18.69
C VAL A 372 -1.70 -14.46 19.86
N GLU A 373 -2.26 -14.12 21.01
CA GLU A 373 -2.13 -14.92 22.23
C GLU A 373 -2.79 -16.29 22.10
N VAL A 374 -3.95 -16.33 21.46
CA VAL A 374 -4.81 -17.51 21.42
C VAL A 374 -4.51 -18.42 20.23
N THR A 375 -4.10 -17.86 19.09
CA THR A 375 -4.03 -18.61 17.82
C THR A 375 -2.63 -18.65 17.22
N TYR A 376 -1.88 -17.55 17.28
CA TYR A 376 -0.58 -17.48 16.61
C TYR A 376 0.57 -17.87 17.54
N GLY A 377 0.43 -17.63 18.85
CA GLY A 377 1.42 -17.88 19.87
C GLY A 377 2.46 -16.76 19.96
N THR A 378 2.52 -16.09 21.11
CA THR A 378 3.45 -14.97 21.37
C THR A 378 4.92 -15.37 21.22
N GLY A 379 5.27 -16.62 21.54
CA GLY A 379 6.62 -17.15 21.40
C GLY A 379 7.18 -17.18 19.97
N ASN A 380 6.33 -17.04 18.95
CA ASN A 380 6.75 -16.96 17.54
C ASN A 380 7.19 -15.55 17.12
N PHE A 381 7.05 -14.56 17.99
CA PHE A 381 7.40 -13.16 17.75
C PHE A 381 8.29 -12.61 18.87
N PRO A 382 9.47 -13.22 19.11
CA PRO A 382 10.33 -12.82 20.21
C PRO A 382 10.74 -11.34 20.08
N GLY A 383 10.56 -10.58 21.17
CA GLY A 383 10.91 -9.17 21.23
C GLY A 383 9.92 -8.21 20.57
N LEU A 384 8.80 -8.69 20.02
CA LEU A 384 7.81 -7.87 19.35
C LEU A 384 6.48 -7.85 20.13
N ASP A 385 6.01 -6.66 20.51
CA ASP A 385 4.62 -6.50 20.97
C ASP A 385 3.68 -6.42 19.77
N ILE A 386 3.43 -7.58 19.16
CA ILE A 386 2.69 -7.69 17.89
C ILE A 386 1.18 -7.88 18.09
N TYR A 387 0.40 -7.25 17.20
CA TYR A 387 -1.04 -7.28 17.11
C TYR A 387 -1.39 -7.64 15.67
N ALA A 388 -2.11 -8.73 15.43
CA ALA A 388 -2.24 -9.25 14.07
C ALA A 388 -3.56 -9.95 13.75
N LYS A 389 -3.84 -10.07 12.45
CA LYS A 389 -4.89 -10.90 11.90
C LYS A 389 -4.37 -11.65 10.67
N SER A 390 -4.54 -12.97 10.70
CA SER A 390 -4.35 -13.82 9.53
C SER A 390 -5.59 -13.82 8.64
N GLY A 391 -5.37 -13.96 7.34
CA GLY A 391 -6.42 -14.20 6.36
C GLY A 391 -6.05 -15.35 5.45
N THR A 392 -7.07 -16.06 5.01
CA THR A 392 -6.98 -17.08 3.98
C THR A 392 -8.11 -16.76 3.00
N ALA A 393 -7.77 -16.45 1.76
CA ALA A 393 -8.73 -16.18 0.70
C ALA A 393 -8.79 -17.37 -0.25
N GLU A 394 -9.99 -17.84 -0.54
CA GLU A 394 -10.20 -19.04 -1.34
C GLU A 394 -10.06 -18.68 -2.83
N VAL A 395 -9.27 -19.47 -3.55
CA VAL A 395 -9.15 -19.38 -5.01
C VAL A 395 -9.49 -20.75 -5.58
N GLY A 396 -10.38 -20.78 -6.56
CA GLY A 396 -11.20 -21.95 -6.91
C GLY A 396 -10.50 -23.30 -7.04
N THR A 397 -9.22 -23.36 -7.41
CA THR A 397 -8.47 -24.63 -7.54
C THR A 397 -7.05 -24.53 -6.98
N ASP A 398 -6.89 -25.08 -5.77
CA ASP A 398 -5.72 -25.77 -5.21
C ASP A 398 -4.77 -25.08 -4.21
N LYS A 399 -4.68 -23.74 -4.11
CA LYS A 399 -4.00 -23.11 -2.95
C LYS A 399 -4.56 -21.74 -2.60
N ASN A 400 -5.12 -21.62 -1.41
CA ASN A 400 -5.61 -20.35 -0.88
C ASN A 400 -4.50 -19.30 -0.80
N ASN A 401 -4.85 -18.03 -1.02
CA ASN A 401 -3.92 -16.92 -0.81
C ASN A 401 -3.83 -16.60 0.68
N GLY A 402 -2.60 -16.49 1.18
CA GLY A 402 -2.31 -16.20 2.58
C GLY A 402 -2.16 -14.70 2.81
N TRP A 403 -2.81 -14.19 3.86
CA TRP A 403 -2.63 -12.84 4.37
C TRP A 403 -2.15 -12.87 5.82
N PHE A 404 -1.30 -11.92 6.16
CA PHE A 404 -0.98 -11.59 7.55
C PHE A 404 -0.80 -10.08 7.66
N VAL A 405 -1.64 -9.44 8.47
CA VAL A 405 -1.67 -7.98 8.62
C VAL A 405 -1.64 -7.63 10.09
N GLY A 406 -1.06 -6.47 10.43
CA GLY A 406 -0.94 -6.09 11.82
C GLY A 406 -0.04 -4.90 12.04
N PHE A 407 0.36 -4.74 13.30
CA PHE A 407 1.28 -3.72 13.75
C PHE A 407 2.01 -4.16 15.02
N ILE A 408 3.05 -3.43 15.36
CA ILE A 408 3.68 -3.49 16.69
C ILE A 408 3.32 -2.23 17.48
N ASP A 409 3.04 -2.41 18.76
CA ASP A 409 2.80 -1.31 19.69
C ASP A 409 4.11 -0.92 20.39
N ASP A 410 5.01 -0.35 19.59
CA ASP A 410 6.29 0.17 20.05
C ASP A 410 6.36 1.67 19.71
N PRO A 411 6.42 2.58 20.71
CA PRO A 411 6.53 4.01 20.47
C PRO A 411 7.77 4.43 19.66
N ASP A 412 8.89 3.70 19.80
CA ASP A 412 10.13 3.96 19.07
C ASP A 412 10.07 3.38 17.65
N HIS A 413 9.28 2.30 17.47
CA HIS A 413 9.11 1.60 16.21
C HIS A 413 7.63 1.43 15.84
N PRO A 414 6.87 2.51 15.58
CA PRO A 414 5.43 2.43 15.34
C PRO A 414 5.15 1.89 13.94
N TYR A 415 5.33 0.59 13.75
CA TYR A 415 5.28 -0.08 12.46
C TYR A 415 4.00 -0.89 12.28
N ALA A 416 3.37 -0.70 11.13
CA ALA A 416 2.25 -1.50 10.65
C ALA A 416 2.66 -2.20 9.36
N PHE A 417 2.14 -3.41 9.17
CA PHE A 417 2.58 -4.29 8.10
C PHE A 417 1.41 -4.97 7.37
N VAL A 418 1.68 -5.33 6.12
CA VAL A 418 0.84 -6.15 5.29
C VAL A 418 1.70 -7.18 4.58
N ILE A 419 1.28 -8.44 4.64
CA ILE A 419 1.91 -9.54 3.92
C ILE A 419 0.82 -10.30 3.19
N TRP A 420 1.03 -10.46 1.89
CA TRP A 420 0.18 -11.28 1.05
C TRP A 420 1.04 -12.26 0.26
N VAL A 421 0.65 -13.53 0.27
CA VAL A 421 1.38 -14.62 -0.39
C VAL A 421 0.42 -15.42 -1.25
N GLN A 422 0.66 -15.41 -2.56
CA GLN A 422 -0.12 -16.18 -3.52
C GLN A 422 0.05 -17.68 -3.24
N GLY A 423 -1.06 -18.39 -3.10
CA GLY A 423 -1.02 -19.82 -2.79
C GLY A 423 -0.29 -20.16 -1.48
N GLY A 424 -0.16 -19.20 -0.56
CA GLY A 424 0.50 -19.36 0.73
C GLY A 424 -0.28 -20.20 1.76
N GLY A 425 -1.50 -20.65 1.42
CA GLY A 425 -2.32 -21.46 2.32
C GLY A 425 -2.76 -20.66 3.55
N THR A 426 -2.50 -21.19 4.74
CA THR A 426 -2.84 -20.53 6.01
C THR A 426 -1.98 -19.30 6.22
N GLY A 427 -2.57 -18.10 6.11
CA GLY A 427 -1.82 -16.84 6.06
C GLY A 427 -0.80 -16.61 7.19
N TYR A 428 -1.09 -17.05 8.41
CA TYR A 428 -0.14 -16.96 9.53
C TYR A 428 1.10 -17.85 9.37
N GLN A 429 0.96 -19.08 8.85
CA GLN A 429 2.08 -20.03 8.76
C GLN A 429 3.19 -19.54 7.83
N VAL A 430 2.85 -18.73 6.84
CA VAL A 430 3.82 -18.12 5.93
C VAL A 430 4.09 -16.66 6.30
N GLY A 431 3.05 -15.88 6.58
CA GLY A 431 3.20 -14.44 6.86
C GLY A 431 3.75 -14.11 8.25
N GLY A 432 3.52 -14.97 9.26
CA GLY A 432 4.03 -14.77 10.61
C GLY A 432 5.56 -14.72 10.68
N PRO A 433 6.27 -15.76 10.19
CA PRO A 433 7.73 -15.75 10.12
C PRO A 433 8.29 -14.58 9.30
N ILE A 434 7.66 -14.26 8.15
CA ILE A 434 8.07 -13.10 7.33
C ILE A 434 7.93 -11.80 8.13
N ALA A 435 6.83 -11.59 8.85
CA ALA A 435 6.65 -10.41 9.69
C ALA A 435 7.72 -10.33 10.78
N ASN A 436 7.97 -11.45 11.46
CA ASN A 436 8.98 -11.53 12.51
C ASN A 436 10.37 -11.12 12.01
N ASP A 437 10.81 -11.67 10.88
CA ASP A 437 12.15 -11.43 10.34
C ASP A 437 12.31 -9.97 9.89
N VAL A 438 11.31 -9.43 9.19
CA VAL A 438 11.35 -8.05 8.67
C VAL A 438 11.26 -7.02 9.80
N LEU A 439 10.37 -7.20 10.76
CA LEU A 439 10.22 -6.27 11.88
C LEU A 439 11.47 -6.27 12.78
N ASN A 440 12.02 -7.45 13.11
CA ASN A 440 13.26 -7.52 13.87
C ASN A 440 14.45 -6.90 13.11
N THR A 441 14.53 -7.06 11.79
CA THR A 441 15.56 -6.38 10.97
C THR A 441 15.43 -4.87 11.09
N LEU A 442 14.22 -4.33 10.96
CA LEU A 442 13.97 -2.89 11.10
C LEU A 442 14.29 -2.35 12.50
N ILE A 443 14.10 -3.15 13.56
CA ILE A 443 14.37 -2.72 14.93
C ILE A 443 15.87 -2.79 15.25
N GLN A 444 16.59 -3.81 14.75
CA GLN A 444 18.02 -3.98 15.04
C GLN A 444 18.94 -3.01 14.28
N ASP A 445 18.47 -2.50 13.14
CA ASP A 445 19.24 -1.58 12.28
C ASP A 445 19.04 -0.09 12.60
N ASN A 446 18.16 0.26 13.56
CA ASN A 446 18.02 1.62 14.13
C ASN A 446 18.69 1.70 15.51
#